data_AF-A0A7W9FF69-F1
#
_entry.id   AF-A0A7W9FF69-F1
#
_cell.length_a   1.000
_cell.length_b   1.000
_cell.length_c   1.000
_cell.angle_alpha   90.00
_cell.angle_beta   90.00
_cell.angle_gamma   90.00
#
_symmetry.space_group_name_H-M   'P 1'
#
loop_
_entity.id
_entity.type
_entity.pdbx_description
1 polymer ?
#
loop_
_entity_poly.entity_id
_entity_poly.type
_entity_poly.pdbx_seq_one_letter_code
_entity_poly.pdbx_strand_id
1 'polypeptide(L)'
;MIDDGHLDGYFDLMSDYSVATAKDQLPRLIDRMLDGETVTITRRGKPVARIVPVQLTDAAAPFAIDLDWLDSVRQAARTGTSGRVDTVRAMRDDDRY
;
A
#
# COMPACT_ATOMS: atom_id res chain seq x y z
N MET A 1 -16.49 -15.26 28.73
CA MET A 1 -16.11 -14.14 29.61
C MET A 1 -14.67 -13.83 29.26
N ILE A 2 -14.46 -13.00 28.25
CA ILE A 2 -13.13 -12.54 27.84
C ILE A 2 -13.13 -11.05 28.12
N ASP A 3 -12.11 -10.67 28.87
CA ASP A 3 -11.74 -9.36 29.36
C ASP A 3 -11.44 -8.44 28.16
N ASP A 4 -12.34 -7.49 27.88
CA ASP A 4 -12.21 -6.47 26.81
C ASP A 4 -11.53 -5.21 27.38
N GLY A 5 -10.52 -5.43 28.22
CA GLY A 5 -9.70 -4.38 28.81
C GLY A 5 -8.56 -4.03 27.86
N HIS A 6 -8.47 -2.73 27.53
CA HIS A 6 -7.21 -2.02 27.24
C HIS A 6 -6.90 -1.58 25.79
N LEU A 7 -7.90 -1.12 25.02
CA LEU A 7 -7.67 -0.37 23.77
C LEU A 7 -7.88 1.15 23.90
N ASP A 8 -7.93 1.71 25.11
CA ASP A 8 -8.18 3.15 25.32
C ASP A 8 -6.98 4.07 25.02
N GLY A 9 -5.77 3.52 24.83
CA GLY A 9 -4.53 4.33 24.72
C GLY A 9 -4.12 4.76 23.31
N TYR A 10 -4.68 4.17 22.24
CA TYR A 10 -4.28 4.47 20.84
C TYR A 10 -5.28 5.34 20.07
N PHE A 11 -6.52 5.47 20.58
CA PHE A 11 -7.56 6.31 19.96
C PHE A 11 -7.46 7.79 20.34
N ASP A 12 -6.63 8.15 21.31
CA ASP A 12 -6.55 9.52 21.85
C ASP A 12 -6.00 10.57 20.85
N LEU A 13 -5.47 10.13 19.70
CA LEU A 13 -5.08 11.02 18.58
C LEU A 13 -5.99 10.90 17.33
N MET A 14 -7.08 10.13 17.41
CA MET A 14 -7.98 9.86 16.28
C MET A 14 -9.42 10.21 16.65
N SER A 15 -9.94 11.29 16.07
CA SER A 15 -11.35 11.65 16.27
C SER A 15 -12.25 10.86 15.34
N ASP A 16 -13.16 10.08 15.93
CA ASP A 16 -14.18 9.29 15.23
C ASP A 16 -15.46 10.08 14.98
N TYR A 17 -15.89 10.17 13.72
CA TYR A 17 -17.12 10.85 13.32
C TYR A 17 -18.05 9.90 12.59
N SER A 18 -19.35 9.94 12.91
CA SER A 18 -20.35 9.18 12.17
C SER A 18 -20.45 9.64 10.71
N VAL A 19 -20.78 8.74 9.78
CA VAL A 19 -21.08 9.07 8.37
C VAL A 19 -22.13 10.19 8.25
N ALA A 20 -23.12 10.23 9.15
CA ALA A 20 -24.13 11.29 9.14
C ALA A 20 -23.51 12.67 9.43
N THR A 21 -22.70 12.75 10.49
CA THR A 21 -21.96 13.96 10.86
C THR A 21 -20.94 14.35 9.81
N ALA A 22 -20.24 13.37 9.22
CA ALA A 22 -19.26 13.60 8.18
C ALA A 22 -19.88 14.16 6.89
N LYS A 23 -21.12 13.80 6.56
CA LYS A 23 -21.81 14.36 5.39
C LYS A 23 -22.11 15.85 5.57
N ASP A 24 -22.57 16.24 6.75
CA ASP A 24 -22.99 17.63 7.02
C ASP A 24 -21.81 18.54 7.37
N GLN A 25 -20.73 17.98 7.89
CA GLN A 25 -19.56 18.71 8.38
C GLN A 25 -18.28 18.38 7.62
N LEU A 26 -18.37 17.78 6.43
CA LEU A 26 -17.22 17.38 5.62
C LEU A 26 -16.17 18.49 5.46
N PRO A 27 -16.54 19.77 5.17
CA PRO A 27 -15.56 20.84 5.04
C PRO A 27 -14.74 21.06 6.32
N ARG A 28 -15.41 21.03 7.49
CA ARG A 28 -14.73 21.20 8.79
C ARG A 28 -13.83 20.02 9.14
N LEU A 29 -14.21 18.80 8.72
CA LEU A 29 -13.37 17.62 8.91
C LEU A 29 -12.12 17.68 8.04
N ILE A 30 -12.21 18.27 6.84
CA ILE A 30 -11.06 18.54 5.98
C ILE A 30 -10.15 19.59 6.63
N ASP A 31 -10.71 20.67 7.18
CA ASP A 31 -9.91 21.70 7.88
C ASP A 31 -9.14 21.12 9.07
N ARG A 32 -9.78 20.25 9.87
CA ARG A 32 -9.13 19.53 10.99
C ARG A 32 -8.02 18.59 10.49
N MET A 33 -8.27 17.89 9.38
CA MET A 33 -7.26 17.05 8.74
C MET A 33 -6.06 17.87 8.24
N LEU A 34 -6.29 19.07 7.70
CA LEU A 34 -5.22 19.98 7.30
C LEU A 34 -4.42 20.52 8.49
N ASP A 35 -5.05 20.68 9.65
CA ASP A 35 -4.40 21.04 10.92
C ASP A 35 -3.55 19.89 11.52
N GLY A 36 -3.59 18.71 10.90
CA GLY A 36 -2.79 17.55 11.30
C GLY A 36 -3.56 16.49 12.10
N GLU A 37 -4.88 16.65 12.25
CA GLU A 37 -5.71 15.68 12.95
C GLU A 37 -6.11 14.51 12.03
N THR A 38 -5.94 13.27 12.49
CA THR A 38 -6.40 12.11 11.71
C THR A 38 -7.89 11.85 11.98
N VAL A 39 -8.71 11.99 10.94
CA VAL A 39 -10.17 11.88 11.06
C VAL A 39 -10.64 10.51 10.58
N THR A 40 -11.29 9.74 11.46
CA THR A 40 -11.89 8.44 11.10
C THR A 40 -13.39 8.59 10.97
N ILE A 41 -13.96 8.18 9.82
CA ILE A 41 -15.40 8.13 9.61
C ILE A 41 -15.91 6.73 9.95
N THR A 42 -16.90 6.65 10.84
CA THR A 42 -17.54 5.42 11.28
C THR A 42 -19.00 5.34 10.81
N ARG A 43 -19.49 4.14 10.52
CA ARG A 43 -20.91 3.87 10.25
C ARG A 43 -21.40 2.83 11.25
N ARG A 44 -22.35 3.21 12.11
CA ARG A 44 -22.87 2.35 13.20
C ARG A 44 -21.74 1.83 14.12
N GLY A 45 -20.80 2.71 14.48
CA GLY A 45 -19.66 2.38 15.34
C GLY A 45 -18.56 1.56 14.66
N LYS A 46 -18.67 1.25 13.36
CA LYS A 46 -17.62 0.56 12.59
C LYS A 46 -16.86 1.56 11.73
N PRO A 47 -15.52 1.63 11.80
CA PRO A 47 -14.74 2.49 10.91
C PRO A 47 -14.94 2.06 9.46
N VAL A 48 -15.24 3.02 8.58
CA VAL A 48 -15.52 2.78 7.15
C VAL A 48 -14.60 3.57 6.23
N ALA A 49 -14.10 4.71 6.69
CA ALA A 49 -13.17 5.54 5.93
C ALA A 49 -12.28 6.32 6.88
N ARG A 50 -11.13 6.77 6.38
CA ARG A 50 -10.22 7.65 7.10
C ARG A 50 -9.81 8.78 6.17
N ILE A 51 -9.88 10.01 6.66
CA ILE A 51 -9.41 11.19 5.96
C ILE A 51 -8.01 11.49 6.45
N VAL A 52 -7.05 11.50 5.53
CA VAL A 52 -5.65 11.81 5.79
C VAL A 52 -5.19 12.88 4.80
N PRO A 53 -4.29 13.79 5.20
CA PRO A 53 -3.75 14.77 4.28
C PRO A 53 -3.09 14.04 3.11
N VAL A 54 -3.39 14.50 1.89
CA VAL A 54 -2.69 14.03 0.70
C VAL A 54 -1.29 14.58 0.79
N GLN A 55 -0.35 13.72 1.18
CA GLN A 55 1.06 13.97 0.97
C GLN A 55 1.23 13.96 -0.55
N LEU A 56 1.37 15.15 -1.16
CA LEU A 56 2.10 15.23 -2.41
C LEU A 56 3.50 14.75 -2.05
N THR A 57 3.73 13.44 -2.14
CA THR A 57 5.08 12.95 -2.29
C THR A 57 5.54 13.59 -3.58
N ASP A 58 6.32 14.68 -3.47
CA ASP A 58 6.99 15.31 -4.59
C ASP A 58 7.46 14.18 -5.49
N ALA A 59 6.83 14.13 -6.67
CA ALA A 59 6.76 13.00 -7.57
C ALA A 59 7.87 11.99 -7.32
N ALA A 60 7.56 10.90 -6.61
CA ALA A 60 8.45 9.78 -6.33
C ALA A 60 9.92 10.17 -6.55
N ALA A 61 10.53 10.90 -5.60
CA ALA A 61 11.98 11.12 -5.63
C ALA A 61 12.57 9.78 -6.08
N PRO A 62 13.22 9.69 -7.26
CA PRO A 62 13.50 8.41 -7.87
C PRO A 62 14.31 7.66 -6.83
N PHE A 63 13.67 6.66 -6.20
CA PHE A 63 14.39 5.83 -5.28
C PHE A 63 15.53 5.28 -6.12
N ALA A 64 16.76 5.53 -5.69
CA ALA A 64 17.92 5.13 -6.47
C ALA A 64 17.89 3.61 -6.52
N ILE A 65 17.31 3.07 -7.59
CA ILE A 65 17.35 1.65 -7.87
C ILE A 65 18.78 1.40 -8.30
N ASP A 66 19.47 0.58 -7.52
CA ASP A 66 20.71 -0.01 -7.97
C ASP A 66 20.39 -0.94 -9.14
N LEU A 67 20.61 -0.44 -10.35
CA LEU A 67 20.35 -1.16 -11.59
C LEU A 67 21.30 -2.36 -11.73
N ASP A 68 22.51 -2.28 -11.17
CA ASP A 68 23.49 -3.36 -11.21
C ASP A 68 23.05 -4.53 -10.31
N TRP A 69 22.51 -4.21 -9.12
CA TRP A 69 21.86 -5.22 -8.27
C TRP A 69 20.64 -5.85 -8.97
N LEU A 70 19.78 -5.04 -9.59
CA LEU A 70 18.59 -5.53 -10.28
C LEU A 70 18.96 -6.46 -11.45
N ASP A 71 19.98 -6.12 -12.22
CA ASP A 71 20.48 -6.95 -13.30
C ASP A 71 21.16 -8.23 -12.79
N SER A 72 21.81 -8.19 -11.63
CA SER A 72 22.34 -9.39 -10.96
C SER A 72 21.23 -10.35 -10.55
N VAL A 73 20.15 -9.84 -9.95
CA VAL A 73 18.96 -10.64 -9.58
C VAL A 73 18.28 -11.23 -10.82
N ARG A 74 18.16 -10.45 -11.90
CA ARG A 74 17.60 -10.93 -13.18
C ARG A 74 18.44 -12.04 -13.81
N GLN A 75 19.77 -11.92 -13.74
CA GLN A 75 20.68 -12.94 -14.26
C GLN A 75 20.60 -14.23 -13.42
N ALA A 76 20.62 -14.10 -12.09
CA ALA A 76 20.45 -15.25 -11.19
C ALA A 76 19.14 -16.00 -11.44
N ALA A 77 18.04 -15.29 -11.69
CA ALA A 77 16.73 -15.88 -12.02
C ALA A 77 16.73 -16.60 -13.38
N ARG A 78 17.49 -16.11 -14.37
CA ARG A 78 17.62 -16.77 -15.69
C ARG A 78 18.32 -18.12 -15.61
N THR A 79 19.31 -18.25 -14.74
CA THR A 79 20.02 -19.52 -14.49
C THR A 79 19.13 -20.65 -13.98
N GLY A 80 18.00 -20.33 -13.35
CA GLY A 80 17.04 -21.34 -12.87
C GLY A 80 16.19 -22.01 -13.96
N THR A 81 16.21 -21.51 -15.20
CA THR A 81 15.37 -22.03 -16.31
C THR A 81 16.16 -22.31 -17.59
N SER A 82 17.44 -21.91 -17.67
CA SER A 82 18.29 -22.09 -18.87
C SER A 82 18.25 -23.51 -19.43
N GLY A 83 18.37 -24.54 -18.59
CA GLY A 83 18.41 -25.93 -19.08
C GLY A 83 17.14 -26.38 -19.83
N ARG A 84 15.96 -25.84 -19.49
CA ARG A 84 14.68 -26.27 -20.10
C ARG A 84 14.40 -25.52 -21.40
N VAL A 85 14.71 -24.23 -21.45
CA VAL A 85 14.54 -23.40 -22.66
C VAL A 85 15.58 -23.77 -23.72
N ASP A 86 16.81 -24.05 -23.32
CA ASP A 86 17.88 -24.45 -24.24
C ASP A 86 17.57 -25.83 -24.86
N THR A 87 16.97 -26.75 -24.08
CA THR A 87 16.47 -28.03 -24.61
C THR A 87 15.37 -27.83 -25.64
N VAL A 88 14.36 -27.00 -25.35
CA VAL A 88 13.25 -26.73 -26.29
C VAL A 88 13.74 -26.00 -27.54
N ARG A 89 14.73 -25.12 -27.42
CA ARG A 89 15.38 -24.47 -28.57
C ARG A 89 16.12 -25.47 -29.45
N ALA A 90 16.91 -26.36 -28.84
CA ALA A 90 17.61 -27.41 -29.58
C ALA A 90 16.64 -28.32 -30.34
N MET A 91 15.53 -28.72 -29.71
CA MET A 91 14.48 -29.52 -30.36
C MET A 91 13.83 -28.78 -31.54
N ARG A 92 13.66 -27.46 -31.44
CA ARG A 92 13.04 -26.65 -32.50
C ARG A 92 13.97 -26.39 -33.68
N ASP A 93 15.28 -26.27 -33.42
CA ASP A 93 16.28 -26.00 -34.45
C ASP A 93 16.66 -27.27 -35.24
N ASP A 94 16.54 -28.45 -34.62
CA ASP A 94 16.78 -29.76 -35.26
C ASP A 94 15.70 -30.12 -36.30
N ASP A 95 14.45 -29.67 -36.10
CA ASP A 95 13.32 -29.87 -37.03
C ASP A 95 13.43 -29.07 -38.36
N ARG A 96 14.53 -28.33 -38.57
CA ARG A 96 14.69 -27.41 -39.71
C ARG A 96 15.57 -27.94 -40.85
N TYR A 97 15.96 -29.21 -40.82
CA TYR A 97 16.73 -29.90 -41.86
C TYR A 97 16.03 -31.18 -42.31
#